data_AF-A0AAX6Q8Q8-F1
#
_entry.id   AF-A0AAX6Q8Q8-F1
#
_cell.length_a   1.000
_cell.length_b   1.000
_cell.length_c   1.000
_cell.angle_alpha   90.00
_cell.angle_beta   90.00
_cell.angle_gamma   90.00
#
_symmetry.space_group_name_H-M   'P 1'
#
loop_
_entity.id
_entity.type
_entity.pdbx_description
1 polymer ?
#
loop_
_entity_poly.entity_id
_entity_poly.type
_entity_poly.pdbx_seq_one_letter_code
_entity_poly.pdbx_strand_id
1 'polypeptide(L)'
;MAAAPTQIEAELYYLIARFLQSGPCNKSAQVLVQELEEHQLIPRRLDWEGKEHRRSFEDLVAANAHIPPDYLLKICERIGPLLDKEIPQSVPGVQTLLGVGRQSLLRDAKDEDIDSDKYDARSLLCEQ
;
A
#
# COMPACT_ATOMS: atom_id res chain seq x y z
N MET A 1 -18.75 -16.46 4.03
CA MET A 1 -17.54 -16.72 4.84
C MET A 1 -16.44 -15.88 4.24
N ALA A 2 -15.93 -14.88 4.95
CA ALA A 2 -14.78 -14.12 4.47
C ALA A 2 -13.59 -15.08 4.34
N ALA A 3 -12.96 -15.12 3.17
CA ALA A 3 -11.72 -15.87 2.98
C ALA A 3 -10.67 -15.31 3.95
N ALA A 4 -9.80 -16.17 4.48
CA ALA A 4 -8.66 -15.69 5.26
C ALA A 4 -7.83 -14.75 4.38
N PRO A 5 -7.38 -13.59 4.91
CA PRO A 5 -6.57 -12.66 4.15
C PRO A 5 -5.30 -13.37 3.69
N THR A 6 -4.89 -13.08 2.46
CA THR A 6 -3.56 -13.47 1.98
C THR A 6 -2.49 -12.82 2.85
N GLN A 7 -1.28 -13.39 2.85
CA GLN A 7 -0.17 -12.84 3.62
C GLN A 7 0.10 -11.37 3.26
N ILE A 8 0.03 -11.03 1.97
CA ILE A 8 0.26 -9.66 1.48
C ILE A 8 -0.84 -8.70 1.97
N GLU A 9 -2.11 -9.11 1.95
CA GLU A 9 -3.20 -8.28 2.46
C GLU A 9 -3.02 -7.98 3.96
N ALA A 10 -2.64 -8.99 4.75
CA ALA A 10 -2.38 -8.82 6.17
C ALA A 10 -1.19 -7.86 6.44
N GLU A 11 -0.11 -7.99 5.67
CA GLU A 11 1.03 -7.06 5.73
C GLU A 11 0.62 -5.63 5.31
N LEU A 12 -0.23 -5.49 4.30
CA LEU A 12 -0.72 -4.19 3.85
C LEU A 12 -1.58 -3.50 4.92
N TYR A 13 -2.51 -4.23 5.56
CA TYR A 13 -3.29 -3.69 6.68
C TYR A 13 -2.39 -3.21 7.83
N TYR A 14 -1.35 -3.98 8.15
CA TYR A 14 -0.36 -3.58 9.14
C TYR A 14 0.35 -2.27 8.77
N LEU A 15 0.80 -2.15 7.52
CA LEU A 15 1.47 -0.94 7.03
C LEU A 15 0.55 0.28 7.05
N ILE A 16 -0.72 0.12 6.65
CA ILE A 16 -1.73 1.20 6.71
C ILE A 16 -1.96 1.63 8.15
N ALA A 17 -2.18 0.68 9.07
CA ALA A 17 -2.40 0.98 10.48
C ALA A 17 -1.21 1.76 11.07
N ARG A 18 0.03 1.36 10.75
CA ARG A 18 1.21 2.06 11.23
C ARG A 18 1.38 3.46 10.61
N PHE A 19 1.08 3.61 9.33
CA PHE A 19 1.09 4.92 8.67
C PHE A 19 0.12 5.89 9.36
N LEU A 20 -1.12 5.44 9.62
CA LEU A 20 -2.15 6.26 10.27
C LEU A 20 -1.81 6.61 11.73
N GLN A 21 -1.15 5.71 12.47
CA GLN A 21 -0.71 5.98 13.85
C GLN A 21 0.28 7.14 13.96
N SER A 22 1.15 7.29 12.96
CA SER A 22 2.12 8.40 12.90
C SER A 22 1.55 9.71 12.37
N GLY A 23 0.35 9.66 11.80
CA GLY A 23 -0.30 10.80 11.16
C GLY A 23 -1.36 11.48 12.03
N PRO A 24 -2.08 12.48 11.47
CA PRO A 24 -3.18 13.16 12.17
C PRO A 24 -4.39 12.25 12.40
N CYS A 25 -4.47 11.11 11.71
CA CYS A 25 -5.57 10.16 11.73
C CYS A 25 -5.43 9.07 12.82
N ASN A 26 -4.84 9.37 13.98
CA ASN A 26 -4.60 8.40 15.06
C ASN A 26 -5.90 7.72 15.54
N LYS A 27 -7.02 8.46 15.64
CA LYS A 27 -8.33 7.88 16.03
C LYS A 27 -8.77 6.76 15.08
N SER A 28 -8.63 6.99 13.77
CA SER A 28 -8.94 5.98 12.76
C SER A 28 -7.99 4.79 12.84
N ALA A 29 -6.72 5.04 13.16
CA ALA A 29 -5.73 3.98 13.35
C ALA A 29 -6.09 3.06 14.53
N GLN A 30 -6.57 3.61 15.64
CA GLN A 30 -7.01 2.83 16.81
C GLN A 30 -8.21 1.94 16.47
N VAL A 31 -9.21 2.49 15.78
CA VAL A 31 -10.38 1.72 15.32
C VAL A 31 -9.94 0.61 14.37
N LEU A 32 -9.06 0.91 13.41
CA LEU A 32 -8.54 -0.10 12.49
C LEU A 32 -7.80 -1.23 13.23
N VAL A 33 -6.99 -0.92 14.26
CA VAL A 33 -6.31 -1.95 15.06
C VAL A 33 -7.32 -2.85 15.78
N GLN A 34 -8.40 -2.28 16.33
CA GLN A 34 -9.48 -3.07 16.94
C GLN A 34 -10.16 -3.99 15.92
N GLU A 35 -10.50 -3.47 14.74
CA GLU A 35 -11.09 -4.27 13.65
C GLU A 35 -10.15 -5.41 13.21
N LEU A 36 -8.84 -5.15 13.13
CA LEU A 36 -7.85 -6.18 12.76
C LEU A 36 -7.80 -7.33 13.78
N GLU A 37 -7.94 -7.03 15.07
CA GLU A 37 -7.98 -8.02 16.14
C GLU A 37 -9.32 -8.78 16.16
N GLU A 38 -10.43 -8.08 15.99
CA GLU A 38 -11.79 -8.66 15.94
C GLU A 38 -11.95 -9.62 14.75
N HIS A 39 -11.48 -9.22 13.58
CA HIS A 39 -11.54 -10.03 12.36
C HIS A 39 -10.38 -11.04 12.24
N GLN A 40 -9.47 -11.10 13.21
CA GLN A 40 -8.28 -11.97 13.21
C GLN A 40 -7.44 -11.85 11.93
N LEU A 41 -7.31 -10.63 11.41
CA LEU A 41 -6.55 -10.34 10.20
C LEU A 41 -5.05 -10.24 10.47
N ILE A 42 -4.65 -10.21 11.74
CA ILE A 42 -3.24 -10.21 12.17
C ILE A 42 -2.63 -11.59 11.86
N PRO A 43 -1.50 -11.64 11.13
CA PRO A 43 -0.86 -12.89 10.77
C PRO A 43 -0.41 -13.64 12.03
N ARG A 44 -0.86 -14.89 12.14
CA ARG A 44 -0.53 -15.77 13.26
C ARG A 44 0.92 -16.22 13.16
N ARG A 45 1.53 -16.51 14.32
CA ARG A 45 2.87 -17.10 14.36
C ARG A 45 2.78 -18.61 14.35
N LEU A 46 3.64 -19.26 13.57
CA LEU A 46 3.93 -20.68 13.75
C LEU A 46 5.13 -20.85 14.69
N ASP A 47 4.95 -21.67 15.71
CA ASP A 47 6.07 -22.17 16.51
C ASP A 47 6.82 -23.28 15.76
N TRP A 48 7.99 -23.65 16.27
CA TRP A 48 8.84 -24.71 15.72
C TRP A 48 8.15 -26.10 15.75
N GLU A 49 7.14 -26.28 16.62
CA GLU A 49 6.24 -27.44 16.65
C GLU A 49 5.07 -27.32 15.66
N GLY A 50 4.98 -26.24 14.88
CA GLY A 50 3.90 -26.00 13.92
C GLY A 50 2.57 -25.53 14.52
N LYS A 51 2.55 -25.15 15.81
CA LYS A 51 1.35 -24.59 16.45
C LYS A 51 1.19 -23.11 16.13
N GLU A 52 -0.06 -22.71 15.88
CA GLU A 52 -0.41 -21.30 15.65
C GLU A 52 -0.64 -20.56 16.96
N HIS A 53 0.04 -19.43 17.12
CA HIS A 53 -0.14 -18.52 18.23
C HIS A 53 -0.74 -17.21 17.75
N ARG A 54 -1.82 -16.79 18.43
CA ARG A 54 -2.40 -15.45 18.27
C ARG A 54 -1.40 -14.42 18.79
N ARG A 55 -1.31 -13.30 18.08
CA ARG A 55 -0.49 -12.15 18.45
C ARG A 55 -1.37 -10.91 18.55
N SER A 56 -1.02 -10.01 19.45
CA SER A 56 -1.59 -8.68 19.47
C SER A 56 -0.98 -7.82 18.36
N PHE A 57 -1.61 -6.69 18.05
CA PHE A 57 -1.02 -5.72 17.12
C PHE A 57 0.31 -5.16 17.67
N GLU A 58 0.41 -4.94 18.99
CA GLU A 58 1.64 -4.45 19.63
C GLU A 58 2.81 -5.44 19.48
N ASP A 59 2.55 -6.74 19.61
CA ASP A 59 3.57 -7.78 19.35
C ASP A 59 4.08 -7.74 17.92
N LEU A 60 3.18 -7.49 16.95
CA LEU A 60 3.53 -7.36 15.55
C LEU A 60 4.36 -6.10 15.30
N VAL A 61 4.07 -5.00 15.98
CA VAL A 61 4.89 -3.78 15.95
C VAL A 61 6.27 -4.02 16.53
N ALA A 62 6.36 -4.67 17.69
CA ALA A 62 7.62 -4.99 18.34
C ALA A 62 8.49 -5.92 17.48
N ALA A 63 7.90 -6.96 16.88
CA ALA A 63 8.61 -7.87 15.98
C ALA A 63 9.12 -7.19 14.71
N ASN A 64 8.41 -6.16 14.23
CA ASN A 64 8.75 -5.42 13.02
C ASN A 64 9.33 -4.02 13.29
N ALA A 65 10.03 -3.84 14.42
CA ALA A 65 10.60 -2.56 14.83
C ALA A 65 11.55 -1.91 13.79
N HIS A 66 12.13 -2.72 12.89
CA HIS A 66 13.00 -2.27 11.80
C HIS A 66 12.26 -1.51 10.69
N ILE A 67 10.95 -1.72 10.58
CA ILE A 67 10.13 -1.03 9.58
C ILE A 67 9.70 0.31 10.21
N PRO A 68 9.90 1.47 9.55
CA PRO A 68 9.45 2.76 10.07
C PRO A 68 7.95 3.05 9.76
N PRO A 69 7.32 4.04 10.41
CA PRO A 69 5.92 4.41 10.12
C PRO A 69 5.69 4.99 8.73
N ASP A 70 6.70 5.62 8.13
CA ASP A 70 6.66 6.17 6.78
C ASP A 70 7.02 5.14 5.68
N TYR A 71 7.17 3.86 6.05
CA TYR A 71 7.65 2.82 5.13
C TYR A 71 6.76 2.64 3.90
N LEU A 72 5.44 2.67 4.09
CA LEU A 72 4.48 2.56 2.98
C LEU A 72 4.65 3.71 1.98
N LEU A 73 4.84 4.93 2.48
CA LEU A 73 5.09 6.11 1.66
C LEU A 73 6.40 5.98 0.87
N LYS A 74 7.48 5.53 1.52
CA LYS A 74 8.78 5.29 0.85
C LYS A 74 8.70 4.24 -0.26
N ILE A 75 7.89 3.20 -0.07
CA ILE A 75 7.64 2.22 -1.13
C ILE A 75 6.97 2.91 -2.32
N CYS A 76 5.90 3.67 -2.08
CA CYS A 76 5.16 4.39 -3.10
C CYS A 76 6.04 5.38 -3.88
N GLU A 77 6.92 6.11 -3.20
CA GLU A 77 7.89 7.04 -3.82
C GLU A 77 8.93 6.31 -4.68
N ARG A 78 9.34 5.10 -4.26
CA ARG A 78 10.39 4.33 -4.95
C ARG A 78 9.86 3.57 -6.17
N ILE A 79 8.59 3.15 -6.17
CA ILE A 79 8.01 2.37 -7.27
C ILE A 79 7.94 3.20 -8.55
N GLY A 80 7.55 4.49 -8.48
CA GLY A 80 7.41 5.35 -9.67
C GLY A 80 8.68 5.38 -10.54
N PRO A 81 9.83 5.85 -10.02
CA PRO A 81 11.09 5.89 -10.78
C PRO A 81 11.60 4.52 -11.23
N LEU A 82 11.27 3.45 -10.51
CA LEU A 82 11.62 2.09 -10.93
C LEU A 82 10.79 1.65 -12.13
N LEU A 83 9.49 1.94 -12.13
CA LEU A 83 8.57 1.61 -13.21
C LEU A 83 8.83 2.47 -14.46
N ASP A 84 9.18 3.74 -14.29
CA ASP A 84 9.51 4.67 -15.39
C ASP A 84 10.67 4.19 -16.28
N LYS A 85 11.54 3.30 -15.77
CA LYS A 85 12.64 2.70 -16.54
C LYS A 85 12.18 1.62 -17.50
N GLU A 86 11.17 0.83 -17.10
CA GLU A 86 10.66 -0.29 -17.88
C GLU A 86 9.54 0.15 -18.82
N ILE A 87 8.62 1.00 -18.31
CA ILE A 87 7.47 1.51 -19.05
C ILE A 87 7.43 3.03 -18.85
N PRO A 88 7.85 3.84 -19.83
CA PRO A 88 7.91 5.29 -19.65
C PRO A 88 6.50 5.90 -19.57
N GLN A 89 6.36 6.95 -18.76
CA GLN A 89 5.14 7.75 -18.72
C GLN A 89 4.99 8.62 -19.97
N SER A 90 3.73 8.93 -20.34
CA SER A 90 3.45 9.89 -21.43
C SER A 90 4.01 11.28 -21.15
N VAL A 91 4.08 11.68 -19.88
CA VAL A 91 4.62 12.97 -19.45
C VAL A 91 5.80 12.73 -18.53
N PRO A 92 7.02 13.14 -18.92
CA PRO A 92 8.19 13.02 -18.06
C PRO A 92 8.07 13.87 -16.79
N GLY A 93 8.46 13.31 -15.65
CA GLY A 93 8.59 14.05 -14.39
C GLY A 93 7.32 14.11 -13.52
N VAL A 94 6.22 13.48 -13.93
CA VAL A 94 4.99 13.45 -13.14
C VAL A 94 4.97 12.22 -12.21
N GLN A 95 5.31 12.43 -10.94
CA GLN A 95 5.22 11.37 -9.93
C GLN A 95 3.92 11.50 -9.14
N THR A 96 2.97 10.61 -9.40
CA THR A 96 1.68 10.56 -8.71
C THR A 96 1.27 9.12 -8.40
N LEU A 97 0.75 8.89 -7.19
CA LEU A 97 0.19 7.60 -6.78
C LEU A 97 -1.24 7.40 -7.27
N LEU A 98 -1.90 8.49 -7.68
CA LEU A 98 -3.31 8.53 -8.08
C LEU A 98 -3.45 8.80 -9.59
N GLY A 99 -2.39 8.56 -10.36
CA GLY A 99 -2.41 8.68 -11.82
C GLY A 99 -3.30 7.61 -12.46
N VAL A 100 -3.86 7.94 -13.61
CA VAL A 100 -4.68 7.04 -14.43
C VAL A 100 -3.96 6.72 -15.74
N GLY A 101 -4.31 5.58 -16.37
CA GLY A 101 -3.72 5.17 -17.65
C GLY A 101 -2.19 5.09 -17.60
N ARG A 102 -1.51 5.76 -18.54
CA ARG A 102 -0.04 5.78 -18.64
C ARG A 102 0.68 6.50 -17.50
N GLN A 103 -0.04 7.20 -16.61
CA GLN A 103 0.51 7.77 -15.39
C GLN A 103 0.24 6.89 -14.15
N SER A 104 -0.50 5.79 -14.29
CA SER A 104 -0.74 4.81 -13.23
C SER A 104 0.56 4.10 -12.83
N LEU A 105 0.66 3.74 -11.54
CA LEU A 105 1.71 2.84 -11.03
C LEU A 105 1.47 1.37 -11.37
N LEU A 106 0.28 1.03 -11.86
CA LEU A 106 -0.10 -0.32 -12.27
C LEU A 106 -0.19 -0.47 -13.79
N ARG A 107 0.36 0.49 -14.56
CA ARG A 107 0.34 0.47 -16.02
C ARG A 107 1.04 -0.76 -16.56
N ASP A 108 0.49 -1.34 -17.62
CA ASP A 108 1.11 -2.43 -18.35
C ASP A 108 1.48 -2.01 -19.79
N ALA A 109 2.21 -2.87 -20.50
CA ALA A 109 2.58 -2.62 -21.89
C ALA A 109 1.41 -2.78 -22.89
N LYS A 110 0.21 -3.18 -22.42
CA LYS A 110 -1.00 -3.36 -23.24
C LYS A 110 -1.93 -2.16 -23.17
N ASP A 111 -1.79 -1.33 -22.14
CA ASP A 111 -2.46 -0.04 -21.98
C ASP A 111 -2.05 0.99 -23.06
N GLU A 112 -1.27 0.61 -24.07
CA GLU A 112 -0.92 1.45 -25.21
C GLU A 112 -2.11 1.80 -26.11
N ASP A 113 -3.16 0.98 -26.09
CA ASP A 113 -4.27 1.06 -27.07
C ASP A 113 -5.54 1.75 -26.53
N ILE A 114 -5.59 2.15 -25.26
CA ILE A 114 -6.78 2.76 -24.65
C ILE A 114 -6.51 4.24 -24.35
N ASP A 115 -7.11 5.12 -25.15
CA ASP A 115 -7.28 6.57 -24.89
C ASP A 115 -6.06 7.50 -25.04
N SER A 116 -5.46 7.55 -26.23
CA SER A 116 -4.77 8.77 -26.67
C SER A 116 -5.72 9.98 -26.80
N ASP A 117 -7.04 9.74 -26.91
CA ASP A 117 -8.02 10.77 -27.30
C ASP A 117 -8.87 11.32 -26.14
N LYS A 118 -8.74 10.78 -24.91
CA LYS A 118 -9.67 11.13 -23.82
C LYS A 118 -9.06 11.72 -22.55
N TYR A 119 -7.77 11.47 -22.29
CA TYR A 119 -7.08 12.04 -21.13
C TYR A 119 -5.95 12.93 -21.61
N ASP A 120 -6.32 14.15 -22.01
CA ASP A 120 -5.37 15.22 -22.30
C ASP A 120 -4.53 15.42 -21.03
N ALA A 121 -3.24 15.12 -21.12
CA ALA A 121 -2.27 15.26 -20.03
C ALA A 121 -2.25 16.69 -19.43
N ARG A 122 -2.86 17.66 -20.12
CA ARG A 122 -3.12 19.01 -19.64
C ARG A 122 -4.09 19.08 -18.47
N SER A 123 -5.04 18.14 -18.35
CA SER A 123 -6.03 18.17 -17.27
C SER A 123 -5.43 17.88 -15.89
N LEU A 124 -4.28 17.20 -15.83
CA LEU A 124 -3.58 16.88 -14.57
C LEU A 124 -2.64 18.01 -14.10
N LEU A 125 -2.37 19.02 -14.92
CA LEU A 125 -1.49 20.15 -14.59
C LEU A 125 -2.25 21.40 -14.13
N CYS A 126 -3.59 21.38 -14.10
CA CYS A 126 -4.41 22.57 -13.84
C CYS A 126 -5.02 22.63 -12.43
N GLU A 127 -4.77 21.64 -11.56
CA GLU A 127 -5.30 21.61 -10.18
C GLU A 127 -4.22 21.66 -9.08
N GLN A 128 -3.07 22.30 -9.35
CA GLN A 128 -2.11 22.71 -8.32
C GLN A 128 -1.79 24.20 -8.40
#